data_AF-A0A3D1P035-F1
#
_entry.id   AF-A0A3D1P035-F1
#
_cell.length_a   1.000
_cell.length_b   1.000
_cell.length_c   1.000
_cell.angle_alpha   90.00
_cell.angle_beta   90.00
_cell.angle_gamma   90.00
#
_symmetry.space_group_name_H-M   'P 1'
#
loop_
_entity.id
_entity.type
_entity.pdbx_description
1 polymer ?
#
loop_
_entity_poly.entity_id
_entity_poly.type
_entity_poly.pdbx_seq_one_letter_code
_entity_poly.pdbx_strand_id
1 'polypeptide(L)'
;MAGYFAAILVFVGLLWWFNHQRQTRLDADPGQQRLAELLASAAMGRGATRQQVLGQLAAISKSAADRRVRLNHAVMLVRSEAAPDLYEKVLALSRGL
;
A
#
# COMPACT_ATOMS: atom_id res chain seq x y z
N MET A 1 -33.85 3.65 17.98
CA MET A 1 -32.58 4.40 17.98
C MET A 1 -31.42 3.59 18.57
N ALA A 2 -31.50 3.08 19.80
CA ALA A 2 -30.38 2.38 20.46
C ALA A 2 -29.90 1.09 19.74
N GLY A 3 -30.81 0.27 19.21
CA GLY A 3 -30.43 -0.97 18.49
C GLY A 3 -29.66 -0.71 17.20
N TYR A 4 -30.02 0.35 16.44
CA TYR A 4 -29.27 0.76 15.25
C TYR A 4 -27.88 1.28 15.61
N PHE A 5 -27.76 2.04 16.70
CA PHE A 5 -26.47 2.53 17.17
C PHE A 5 -25.53 1.39 17.57
N ALA A 6 -26.04 0.39 18.29
CA ALA A 6 -25.27 -0.81 18.64
C ALA A 6 -24.82 -1.59 17.38
N ALA A 7 -25.71 -1.76 16.40
CA ALA A 7 -25.37 -2.42 15.14
C ALA A 7 -24.30 -1.66 14.35
N ILE A 8 -24.35 -0.32 14.33
CA ILE A 8 -23.32 0.53 13.71
C ILE A 8 -21.96 0.33 14.40
N LEU A 9 -21.92 0.32 15.73
CA LEU A 9 -20.66 0.12 16.45
C LEU A 9 -20.04 -1.26 16.17
N VAL A 10 -20.86 -2.31 16.13
CA VAL A 10 -20.40 -3.67 15.77
C VAL A 10 -19.87 -3.69 14.34
N PHE A 11 -20.58 -3.07 13.40
CA PHE A 11 -20.17 -3.00 12.00
C PHE A 11 -18.84 -2.25 11.82
N VAL A 12 -18.69 -1.08 12.47
CA VAL A 12 -17.46 -0.30 12.45
C VAL A 12 -16.31 -1.09 13.10
N GLY A 13 -16.57 -1.76 14.23
CA GLY A 13 -15.57 -2.60 14.89
C GLY A 13 -15.07 -3.75 14.01
N LEU A 14 -15.97 -4.42 13.29
CA LEU A 14 -15.62 -5.49 12.34
C LEU A 14 -14.80 -4.96 11.15
N LEU A 15 -15.19 -3.80 10.59
CA LEU A 15 -14.43 -3.17 9.51
C LEU A 15 -13.02 -2.78 9.98
N TRP A 16 -12.91 -2.22 11.18
CA TRP A 16 -11.64 -1.84 11.78
C TRP A 16 -10.75 -3.06 12.00
N TRP A 17 -11.29 -4.13 12.60
CA TRP A 17 -10.57 -5.40 12.81
C TRP A 17 -10.08 -5.99 11.48
N PHE A 18 -10.95 -6.07 10.48
CA PHE A 18 -10.61 -6.63 9.17
C PHE A 18 -9.50 -5.81 8.49
N ASN A 19 -9.59 -4.48 8.56
CA ASN A 19 -8.57 -3.60 8.01
C ASN A 19 -7.23 -3.72 8.74
N HIS A 20 -7.26 -3.82 10.08
CA HIS A 20 -6.06 -3.98 10.90
C HIS A 20 -5.36 -5.32 10.59
N GLN A 21 -6.10 -6.44 10.61
CA GLN A 21 -5.58 -7.76 10.22
C GLN A 21 -4.95 -7.75 8.82
N ARG A 22 -5.58 -7.06 7.88
CA ARG A 22 -5.07 -6.94 6.52
C ARG A 22 -3.77 -6.13 6.46
N GLN A 23 -3.68 -5.01 7.18
CA GLN A 23 -2.45 -4.22 7.28
C GLN A 23 -1.32 -5.06 7.86
N THR A 24 -1.54 -5.76 8.96
CA THR A 24 -0.51 -6.64 9.57
C THR A 24 0.00 -7.70 8.59
N ARG A 25 -0.89 -8.28 7.77
CA ARG A 25 -0.48 -9.23 6.73
C ARG A 25 0.33 -8.60 5.62
N LEU A 26 0.03 -7.35 5.23
CA LEU A 26 0.77 -6.61 4.22
C LEU A 26 2.15 -6.16 4.74
N ASP A 27 2.23 -5.75 5.99
CA ASP A 27 3.50 -5.36 6.64
C ASP A 27 4.45 -6.55 6.79
N ALA A 28 3.89 -7.75 7.03
CA ALA A 28 4.63 -9.00 7.11
C ALA A 28 4.97 -9.62 5.73
N ASP A 29 4.46 -9.06 4.62
CA ASP A 29 4.70 -9.60 3.27
C ASP A 29 6.04 -9.08 2.72
N PRO A 30 7.08 -9.93 2.55
CA PRO A 30 8.36 -9.49 2.01
C PRO A 30 8.27 -8.98 0.57
N GLY A 31 7.27 -9.46 -0.19
CA GLY A 31 7.01 -8.95 -1.54
C GLY A 31 6.51 -7.51 -1.53
N GLN A 32 5.83 -7.10 -0.46
CA GLN A 32 5.32 -5.75 -0.25
C GLN A 32 6.44 -4.77 0.14
N GLN A 33 7.37 -5.19 0.99
CA GLN A 33 8.57 -4.41 1.34
C GLN A 33 9.43 -4.18 0.09
N ARG A 34 9.67 -5.24 -0.70
CA ARG A 34 10.41 -5.11 -1.97
C ARG A 34 9.73 -4.20 -2.98
N LEU A 35 8.39 -4.18 -3.01
CA LEU A 35 7.64 -3.23 -3.83
C LEU A 35 7.89 -1.78 -3.39
N ALA A 36 7.90 -1.50 -2.08
CA ALA A 36 8.19 -0.19 -1.53
C ALA A 36 9.62 0.28 -1.85
N GLU A 37 10.61 -0.61 -1.72
CA GLU A 37 12.01 -0.35 -2.10
C GLU A 37 12.14 -0.01 -3.59
N LEU A 38 11.52 -0.80 -4.47
CA LEU A 38 11.53 -0.55 -5.91
C LEU A 38 10.85 0.78 -6.27
N LEU A 39 9.75 1.13 -5.60
CA LEU A 39 9.07 2.42 -5.75
C LEU A 39 9.96 3.58 -5.33
N ALA A 40 10.60 3.49 -4.17
CA ALA A 40 11.51 4.53 -3.69
C ALA A 40 12.74 4.67 -4.61
N SER A 41 13.35 3.55 -5.02
CA SER A 41 14.47 3.53 -5.95
C SER A 41 14.10 4.12 -7.31
N ALA A 42 12.93 3.76 -7.87
CA ALA A 42 12.46 4.28 -9.14
C ALA A 42 12.13 5.77 -9.07
N ALA A 43 11.50 6.23 -7.98
CA ALA A 43 11.20 7.64 -7.76
C ALA A 43 12.46 8.50 -7.58
N MET A 44 13.54 7.93 -7.05
CA MET A 44 14.84 8.59 -6.94
C MET A 44 15.68 8.49 -8.23
N GLY A 45 15.23 7.75 -9.24
CA GLY A 45 16.04 7.44 -10.44
C GLY A 45 17.28 6.58 -10.14
N ARG A 46 17.30 5.86 -9.01
CA ARG A 46 18.46 5.09 -8.52
C ARG A 46 18.33 3.60 -8.83
N GLY A 47 18.23 3.26 -10.12
CA GLY A 47 18.43 1.90 -10.61
C GLY A 47 17.18 1.03 -10.80
N ALA A 48 16.06 1.29 -10.11
CA ALA A 48 14.81 0.59 -10.40
C ALA A 48 14.02 1.27 -11.53
N THR A 49 13.49 0.48 -12.45
CA THR A 49 12.66 0.97 -13.55
C THR A 49 11.17 0.85 -13.22
N ARG A 50 10.36 1.68 -13.87
CA ARG A 50 8.89 1.59 -13.82
C ARG A 50 8.38 0.18 -14.14
N GLN A 51 9.03 -0.50 -15.08
CA GLN A 51 8.66 -1.84 -15.52
C GLN A 51 8.95 -2.90 -14.44
N GLN A 52 10.01 -2.73 -13.65
CA GLN A 52 10.28 -3.60 -12.49
C GLN A 52 9.24 -3.42 -11.37
N VAL A 53 8.80 -2.17 -11.12
CA VAL A 53 7.70 -1.89 -10.17
C VAL A 53 6.42 -2.58 -10.64
N LEU A 54 6.06 -2.44 -11.92
CA LEU A 54 4.88 -3.09 -12.49
C LEU A 54 4.99 -4.62 -12.46
N GLY A 55 6.17 -5.17 -12.77
CA GLY A 55 6.42 -6.61 -12.71
C GLY A 55 6.25 -7.16 -11.30
N GLN A 56 6.85 -6.50 -10.31
CA GLN A 56 6.69 -6.88 -8.90
C GLN A 56 5.23 -6.76 -8.45
N LEU A 57 4.55 -5.66 -8.81
CA LEU A 57 3.15 -5.46 -8.50
C LEU A 57 2.27 -6.56 -9.10
N ALA A 58 2.51 -6.94 -10.36
CA ALA A 58 1.79 -8.03 -11.01
C ALA A 58 2.05 -9.39 -10.36
N ALA A 59 3.28 -9.65 -9.89
CA ALA A 59 3.65 -10.92 -9.26
C ALA A 59 2.98 -11.15 -7.89
N ILE A 60 2.82 -10.08 -7.09
CA ILE A 60 2.30 -10.21 -5.72
C ILE A 60 0.78 -10.00 -5.61
N SER A 61 0.16 -9.43 -6.64
CA SER A 61 -1.24 -9.02 -6.59
C SER A 61 -2.18 -10.07 -7.17
N LYS A 62 -3.29 -10.35 -6.47
CA LYS A 62 -4.27 -11.37 -6.88
C LYS A 62 -5.36 -10.85 -7.82
N SER A 63 -5.58 -9.54 -7.85
CA SER A 63 -6.61 -8.90 -8.67
C SER A 63 -6.27 -7.43 -8.92
N ALA A 64 -7.03 -6.76 -9.80
CA ALA A 64 -6.87 -5.33 -10.03
C ALA A 64 -7.14 -4.48 -8.78
N ALA A 65 -8.11 -4.89 -7.95
CA ALA A 65 -8.38 -4.24 -6.68
C ALA A 65 -7.23 -4.44 -5.68
N ASP A 66 -6.66 -5.65 -5.64
CA ASP A 66 -5.52 -5.97 -4.78
C ASP A 66 -4.27 -5.15 -5.19
N ARG A 67 -4.01 -4.99 -6.50
CA ARG A 67 -2.93 -4.13 -7.00
C ARG A 67 -3.01 -2.72 -6.44
N ARG A 68 -4.20 -2.10 -6.48
CA ARG A 68 -4.39 -0.73 -5.98
C ARG A 68 -4.10 -0.64 -4.49
N VAL A 69 -4.52 -1.62 -3.70
CA VAL A 69 -4.25 -1.58 -2.27
C VAL A 69 -2.77 -1.81 -1.97
N ARG A 70 -2.12 -2.77 -2.63
CA ARG A 70 -0.68 -3.00 -2.47
C ARG A 70 0.14 -1.79 -2.92
N LEU A 71 -0.25 -1.12 -4.00
CA LEU A 71 0.41 0.11 -4.42
C LEU A 71 0.25 1.23 -3.37
N ASN A 72 -0.96 1.46 -2.87
CA ASN A 72 -1.21 2.46 -1.83
C ASN A 72 -0.47 2.14 -0.53
N HIS A 73 -0.42 0.87 -0.14
CA HIS A 73 0.29 0.44 1.06
C HIS A 73 1.81 0.63 0.90
N ALA A 74 2.38 0.31 -0.26
CA ALA A 74 3.80 0.56 -0.54
C ALA A 74 4.14 2.06 -0.48
N VAL A 75 3.27 2.92 -1.02
CA VAL A 75 3.42 4.39 -0.92
C VAL A 75 3.36 4.84 0.55
N MET A 76 2.49 4.25 1.35
CA MET A 76 2.38 4.55 2.78
C MET A 76 3.63 4.11 3.57
N LEU A 77 4.20 2.96 3.25
CA LEU A 77 5.46 2.48 3.84
C LEU A 77 6.62 3.45 3.55
N VAL A 78 6.76 3.91 2.31
CA VAL A 78 7.79 4.92 1.98
C VAL A 78 7.54 6.23 2.72
N ARG A 79 6.28 6.64 2.91
CA ARG A 79 5.95 7.84 3.72
C ARG A 79 6.43 7.72 5.17
N SER A 80 6.26 6.56 5.80
CA SER A 80 6.69 6.35 7.18
C SER A 80 8.22 6.35 7.35
N GLU A 81 8.96 6.06 6.29
CA GLU A 81 10.41 5.88 6.34
C GLU A 81 11.21 7.06 5.75
N ALA A 82 10.59 7.96 4.99
CA ALA A 82 11.32 8.90 4.15
C ALA A 82 11.09 10.40 4.43
N ALA A 83 12.03 11.22 3.93
CA ALA A 83 11.90 12.67 3.89
C ALA A 83 10.72 13.11 3.00
N PRO A 84 10.04 14.24 3.31
CA PRO A 84 8.82 14.67 2.61
C PRO A 84 8.94 14.75 1.07
N ASP A 85 10.11 15.15 0.55
CA ASP A 85 10.40 15.24 -0.89
C ASP A 85 10.40 13.87 -1.59
N LEU A 86 10.80 12.79 -0.91
CA LEU A 86 10.76 11.45 -1.48
C LEU A 86 9.31 10.94 -1.61
N TYR A 87 8.46 11.27 -0.65
CA TYR A 87 7.05 10.90 -0.67
C TYR A 87 6.32 11.51 -1.88
N GLU A 88 6.56 12.79 -2.18
CA GLU A 88 5.92 13.44 -3.34
C GLU A 88 6.34 12.81 -4.66
N LYS A 89 7.63 12.48 -4.81
CA LYS A 89 8.17 11.80 -6.02
C LYS A 89 7.56 10.41 -6.19
N VAL A 90 7.44 9.65 -5.10
CA VAL A 90 6.80 8.32 -5.09
C VAL A 90 5.31 8.42 -5.40
N LEU A 91 4.62 9.44 -4.88
CA LEU A 91 3.20 9.68 -5.15
C LEU A 91 2.95 10.09 -6.61
N ALA A 92 3.82 10.91 -7.20
CA ALA A 92 3.76 11.25 -8.61
C ALA A 92 3.95 10.01 -9.51
N LEU A 93 4.93 9.17 -9.17
CA LEU A 93 5.18 7.92 -9.89
C LEU A 93 4.00 6.95 -9.77
N SER A 94 3.42 6.79 -8.57
CA SER A 94 2.33 5.85 -8.33
C SER A 94 1.04 6.22 -9.06
N ARG A 95 0.76 7.52 -9.23
CA ARG A 95 -0.38 8.01 -10.03
C ARG A 95 -0.23 7.73 -11.53
N GLY A 96 1.00 7.56 -12.00
CA GLY A 96 1.27 7.27 -13.41
C GLY A 96 1.12 5.79 -13.76
N LEU A 97 1.21 4.88 -12.79
CA LEU A 97 1.21 3.41 -12.92
C LEU A 97 -0.19 2.82 -13.14
#